data_AF-A0A0H5R4Z0-F1
#
_entry.id   AF-A0A0H5R4Z0-F1
#
_cell.length_a   1.000
_cell.length_b   1.000
_cell.length_c   1.000
_cell.angle_alpha   90.00
_cell.angle_beta   90.00
_cell.angle_gamma   90.00
#
_symmetry.space_group_name_H-M   'P 1'
#
loop_
_entity.id
_entity.type
_entity.pdbx_description
1 polymer ?
#
loop_
_entity_poly.entity_id
_entity_poly.type
_entity_poly.pdbx_seq_one_letter_code
_entity_poly.pdbx_strand_id
1 'polypeptide(L)'
;HSAKSPYEILTEANRLPAGLLKAVNLLIQKDPNSLTTEGNNTWDALYHAIRLGNLLPKVIELIRLAQVEEKWNDPRISDLISANGLDEHKSLVRRLIEIAQNPDLGDYPWRGLETAYGFWYKNYGSLDRVVQLIIGATEFTNQDDFKQYHLLALAEKLGKKLTQRVIDIIEMEPTAKEAFQKKFFRFLILLPLNNDTSSQLELVLNINILAFRDLFGDAQYQETSSGVRYALKQFAENYSNLYFAVPLSSSKPLYIFKL
;
A
#
# COMPACT_ATOMS: atom_id res chain seq x y z
N HIS A 1 -0.84 -14.84 17.71
CA HIS A 1 -1.04 -13.39 17.45
C HIS A 1 -2.52 -13.13 17.29
N SER A 2 -3.06 -12.03 17.85
CA SER A 2 -4.44 -11.60 17.60
C SER A 2 -4.56 -11.03 16.20
N ALA A 3 -5.69 -11.27 15.53
CA ALA A 3 -5.97 -10.70 14.22
C ALA A 3 -5.95 -9.15 14.28
N LYS A 4 -5.33 -8.51 13.29
CA LYS A 4 -5.26 -7.05 13.18
C LYS A 4 -6.62 -6.46 12.79
N SER A 5 -6.90 -5.26 13.26
CA SER A 5 -8.04 -4.47 12.81
C SER A 5 -7.81 -3.85 11.43
N PRO A 6 -8.88 -3.59 10.66
CA PRO A 6 -8.79 -2.85 9.41
C PRO A 6 -8.06 -1.51 9.54
N TYR A 7 -8.31 -0.80 10.65
CA TYR A 7 -7.66 0.47 10.97
C TYR A 7 -6.13 0.31 11.18
N GLU A 8 -5.68 -0.72 11.90
CA GLU A 8 -4.23 -0.98 12.08
C GLU A 8 -3.54 -1.29 10.75
N ILE A 9 -4.18 -2.09 9.89
CA ILE A 9 -3.63 -2.47 8.58
C ILE A 9 -3.52 -1.25 7.67
N LEU A 10 -4.55 -0.40 7.63
CA LEU A 10 -4.50 0.86 6.86
C LEU A 10 -3.43 1.81 7.37
N THR A 11 -3.26 1.91 8.69
CA THR A 11 -2.22 2.74 9.31
C THR A 11 -0.82 2.24 8.96
N GLU A 12 -0.59 0.93 8.97
CA GLU A 12 0.66 0.33 8.52
C GLU A 12 0.90 0.56 7.02
N ALA A 13 -0.11 0.37 6.18
CA ALA A 13 -0.02 0.60 4.75
C ALA A 13 0.29 2.07 4.41
N ASN A 14 -0.30 3.02 5.13
CA ASN A 14 -0.11 4.47 4.90
C ASN A 14 1.33 4.95 5.21
N ARG A 15 2.07 4.19 6.01
CA ARG A 15 3.49 4.46 6.31
C ARG A 15 4.40 4.07 5.15
N LEU A 16 3.96 3.17 4.25
CA LEU A 16 4.75 2.75 3.11
C LEU A 16 4.77 3.84 2.01
N PRO A 17 5.88 4.02 1.29
CA PRO A 17 5.90 4.75 0.03
C PRO A 17 4.93 4.13 -0.98
N ALA A 18 4.27 4.95 -1.80
CA ALA A 18 3.27 4.48 -2.77
C ALA A 18 3.81 3.38 -3.71
N GLY A 19 5.04 3.53 -4.20
CA GLY A 19 5.69 2.53 -5.05
C GLY A 19 5.95 1.19 -4.34
N LEU A 20 6.27 1.23 -3.03
CA LEU A 20 6.44 0.02 -2.22
C LEU A 20 5.09 -0.66 -1.95
N LEU A 21 4.06 0.11 -1.57
CA LEU A 21 2.73 -0.44 -1.32
C LEU A 21 2.17 -1.15 -2.58
N LYS A 22 2.36 -0.55 -3.75
CA LYS A 22 2.03 -1.17 -5.03
C LYS A 22 2.81 -2.47 -5.26
N ALA A 23 4.12 -2.47 -5.00
CA ALA A 23 4.93 -3.68 -5.12
C ALA A 23 4.46 -4.80 -4.17
N VAL A 24 4.07 -4.45 -2.94
CA VAL A 24 3.49 -5.39 -1.96
C VAL A 24 2.18 -5.97 -2.46
N ASN A 25 1.24 -5.14 -2.92
CA ASN A 25 -0.04 -5.62 -3.45
C ASN A 25 0.13 -6.50 -4.69
N LEU A 26 1.05 -6.15 -5.60
CA LEU A 26 1.39 -7.00 -6.74
C LEU A 26 1.95 -8.35 -6.30
N LEU A 27 2.87 -8.36 -5.33
CA LEU A 27 3.46 -9.60 -4.83
C LEU A 27 2.43 -10.50 -4.13
N ILE A 28 1.44 -9.92 -3.43
CA ILE A 28 0.32 -10.67 -2.81
C ILE A 28 -0.59 -11.30 -3.88
N GLN A 29 -0.80 -10.62 -5.02
CA GLN A 29 -1.67 -11.10 -6.10
C GLN A 29 -1.00 -12.16 -6.99
N LYS A 30 0.33 -12.18 -7.05
CA LYS A 30 1.10 -13.11 -7.89
C LYS A 30 1.34 -14.42 -7.14
N ASP A 31 1.18 -15.54 -7.84
CA ASP A 31 1.62 -16.83 -7.33
C ASP A 31 3.15 -16.82 -7.20
N PRO A 32 3.73 -17.13 -6.02
CA PRO A 32 5.17 -17.28 -5.85
C PRO A 32 5.83 -18.27 -6.83
N ASN A 33 5.07 -19.16 -7.45
CA ASN A 33 5.57 -20.10 -8.46
C ASN A 33 5.53 -19.54 -9.89
N SER A 34 4.82 -18.41 -10.12
CA SER A 34 4.78 -17.70 -11.40
C SER A 34 5.92 -16.69 -11.59
N LEU A 35 6.85 -16.61 -10.62
CA LEU A 35 7.94 -15.63 -10.53
C LEU A 35 9.12 -15.92 -11.47
N THR A 36 8.86 -16.52 -12.62
CA THR A 36 9.87 -16.91 -13.61
C THR A 36 10.26 -15.78 -14.57
N THR A 37 9.58 -14.63 -14.48
CA THR A 37 9.85 -13.49 -15.36
C THR A 37 10.67 -12.44 -14.62
N GLU A 38 11.98 -12.52 -14.81
CA GLU A 38 12.99 -11.58 -14.31
C GLU A 38 12.87 -10.22 -15.02
N GLY A 39 11.74 -9.54 -14.80
CA GLY A 39 11.46 -8.24 -15.34
C GLY A 39 12.05 -7.11 -14.50
N ASN A 40 12.06 -5.90 -15.06
CA ASN A 40 12.44 -4.70 -14.33
C ASN A 40 11.27 -4.12 -13.49
N ASN A 41 10.38 -4.96 -12.98
CA ASN A 41 9.25 -4.47 -12.22
C ASN A 41 9.63 -4.24 -10.75
N THR A 42 8.95 -3.30 -10.10
CA THR A 42 9.18 -2.96 -8.69
C THR A 42 8.90 -4.12 -7.73
N TRP A 43 8.05 -5.07 -8.11
CA TRP A 43 7.79 -6.26 -7.29
C TRP A 43 8.89 -7.33 -7.42
N ASP A 44 9.58 -7.43 -8.55
CA ASP A 44 10.73 -8.34 -8.75
C ASP A 44 11.87 -7.95 -7.80
N ALA A 45 12.18 -6.65 -7.74
CA ALA A 45 13.13 -6.10 -6.79
C ALA A 45 12.73 -6.37 -5.33
N LEU A 46 11.44 -6.26 -5.00
CA LEU A 46 10.95 -6.55 -3.65
C LEU A 46 11.07 -8.04 -3.32
N TYR A 47 10.73 -8.90 -4.26
CA TYR A 47 10.85 -10.35 -4.10
C TYR A 47 12.31 -10.76 -3.85
N HIS A 48 13.25 -10.26 -4.65
CA HIS A 48 14.67 -10.53 -4.45
C HIS A 48 15.19 -9.94 -3.13
N ALA A 49 14.76 -8.74 -2.76
CA ALA A 49 15.12 -8.14 -1.47
C ALA A 49 14.66 -9.01 -0.29
N ILE A 50 13.42 -9.51 -0.32
CA ILE A 50 12.89 -10.42 0.70
C ILE A 50 13.67 -11.72 0.74
N ARG A 51 13.93 -12.33 -0.43
CA ARG A 51 14.67 -13.60 -0.53
C ARG A 51 16.09 -13.47 -0.01
N LEU A 52 16.76 -12.35 -0.26
CA LEU A 52 18.11 -12.07 0.23
C LEU A 52 18.12 -11.68 1.71
N GLY A 53 17.05 -11.07 2.22
CA GLY A 53 16.90 -10.70 3.63
C GLY A 53 18.11 -9.92 4.16
N ASN A 54 18.74 -10.45 5.21
CA ASN A 54 19.92 -9.85 5.84
C ASN A 54 21.19 -9.88 4.98
N LEU A 55 21.20 -10.67 3.89
CA LEU A 55 22.30 -10.75 2.95
C LEU A 55 22.22 -9.68 1.84
N LEU A 56 21.07 -9.00 1.72
CA LEU A 56 20.85 -7.94 0.74
C LEU A 56 21.95 -6.84 0.76
N PRO A 57 22.38 -6.30 1.92
CA PRO A 57 23.45 -5.30 1.95
C PRO A 57 24.74 -5.81 1.32
N LYS A 58 25.07 -7.08 1.54
CA LYS A 58 26.30 -7.70 1.03
C LYS A 58 26.24 -7.91 -0.48
N VAL A 59 25.09 -8.33 -0.98
CA VAL A 59 24.86 -8.45 -2.42
C VAL A 59 24.95 -7.09 -3.12
N ILE A 60 24.39 -6.03 -2.52
CA ILE A 60 24.52 -4.67 -3.06
C ILE A 60 25.98 -4.20 -3.10
N GLU A 61 26.76 -4.51 -2.07
CA GLU A 61 28.20 -4.20 -2.06
C GLU A 61 28.94 -4.90 -3.22
N LEU A 62 28.69 -6.20 -3.42
CA LEU A 62 29.30 -6.96 -4.51
C LEU A 62 28.90 -6.41 -5.88
N ILE A 63 27.63 -6.04 -6.07
CA ILE A 63 27.14 -5.41 -7.31
C ILE A 63 27.89 -4.10 -7.57
N ARG A 64 28.04 -3.24 -6.57
CA ARG A 64 28.73 -1.95 -6.72
C ARG A 64 30.20 -2.12 -7.07
N LEU A 65 30.89 -3.08 -6.44
CA LEU A 65 32.28 -3.40 -6.79
C LEU A 65 32.39 -3.91 -8.23
N ALA A 66 31.45 -4.77 -8.64
CA ALA A 66 31.40 -5.31 -9.99
C ALA A 66 31.17 -4.23 -11.07
N GLN A 67 30.57 -3.08 -10.74
CA GLN A 67 30.35 -1.97 -11.69
C GLN A 67 31.62 -1.17 -12.00
N VAL A 68 32.58 -1.13 -11.07
CA VAL A 68 33.75 -0.24 -11.15
C VAL A 68 35.06 -0.98 -11.40
N GLU A 69 35.10 -2.28 -11.14
CA GLU A 69 36.28 -3.10 -11.35
C GLU A 69 36.37 -3.69 -12.76
N GLU A 70 37.57 -4.20 -13.11
CA GLU A 70 37.75 -5.04 -14.29
C GLU A 70 36.81 -6.26 -14.23
N LYS A 71 36.24 -6.65 -15.38
CA LYS A 71 35.26 -7.75 -15.48
C LYS A 71 35.72 -8.98 -14.68
N TRP A 72 34.90 -9.41 -13.73
CA TRP A 72 35.20 -10.60 -12.96
C TRP A 72 34.94 -11.85 -13.79
N ASN A 73 35.87 -12.80 -13.76
CA ASN A 73 35.67 -14.10 -14.37
C ASN A 73 34.84 -15.03 -13.47
N ASP A 74 34.33 -16.11 -14.05
CA ASP A 74 33.42 -17.03 -13.38
C ASP A 74 33.96 -17.68 -12.08
N PRO A 75 35.26 -18.08 -12.03
CA PRO A 75 35.88 -18.55 -10.79
C PRO A 75 35.85 -17.49 -9.68
N ARG A 76 36.25 -16.24 -9.99
CA ARG A 76 36.25 -15.14 -9.02
C ARG A 76 34.86 -14.83 -8.48
N ILE A 77 33.83 -14.83 -9.35
CA ILE A 77 32.44 -14.64 -8.92
C ILE A 77 32.01 -15.75 -7.96
N SER A 78 32.35 -16.99 -8.27
CA SER A 78 32.00 -18.15 -7.44
C SER A 78 32.68 -18.10 -6.07
N ASP A 79 33.96 -17.77 -6.02
CA ASP A 79 34.72 -17.63 -4.77
C ASP A 79 34.14 -16.54 -3.88
N LEU A 80 33.76 -15.39 -4.46
CA LEU A 80 33.13 -14.29 -3.73
C LEU A 80 31.76 -14.68 -3.17
N ILE A 81 30.94 -15.43 -3.93
CA ILE A 81 29.64 -15.91 -3.44
C ILE A 81 29.83 -16.79 -2.21
N SER A 82 30.71 -17.79 -2.29
CA SER A 82 30.94 -18.72 -1.19
C SER A 82 31.61 -18.04 0.02
N ALA A 83 32.57 -17.16 -0.19
CA ALA A 83 33.22 -16.39 0.88
C ALA A 83 32.26 -15.49 1.67
N ASN A 84 31.12 -15.13 1.07
CA ASN A 84 30.10 -14.29 1.68
C ASN A 84 28.85 -15.07 2.15
N GLY A 85 28.89 -16.41 2.12
CA GLY A 85 27.78 -17.26 2.55
C GLY A 85 26.54 -17.12 1.66
N LEU A 86 26.71 -16.82 0.38
CA LEU A 86 25.63 -16.59 -0.59
C LEU A 86 25.31 -17.83 -1.43
N ASP A 87 25.79 -19.02 -1.06
CA ASP A 87 25.69 -20.25 -1.88
C ASP A 87 24.24 -20.61 -2.23
N GLU A 88 23.29 -20.44 -1.31
CA GLU A 88 21.85 -20.67 -1.55
C GLU A 88 21.22 -19.70 -2.56
N HIS A 89 21.89 -18.57 -2.81
CA HIS A 89 21.51 -17.53 -3.75
C HIS A 89 22.46 -17.44 -4.94
N LYS A 90 23.37 -18.41 -5.13
CA LYS A 90 24.47 -18.36 -6.11
C LYS A 90 24.02 -17.95 -7.51
N SER A 91 22.98 -18.58 -8.04
CA SER A 91 22.48 -18.28 -9.40
C SER A 91 21.96 -16.85 -9.54
N LEU A 92 21.28 -16.33 -8.50
CA LEU A 92 20.77 -14.96 -8.48
C LEU A 92 21.92 -13.95 -8.39
N VAL A 93 22.84 -14.16 -7.44
CA VAL A 93 23.96 -13.24 -7.20
C VAL A 93 24.92 -13.20 -8.38
N ARG A 94 25.25 -14.36 -8.97
CA ARG A 94 26.07 -14.43 -10.20
C ARG A 94 25.44 -13.58 -11.30
N ARG A 95 24.15 -13.75 -11.56
CA ARG A 95 23.43 -13.00 -12.62
C ARG A 95 23.41 -11.50 -12.34
N LEU A 96 23.18 -11.10 -11.10
CA LEU A 96 23.21 -9.69 -10.70
C LEU A 96 24.59 -9.05 -10.96
N ILE A 97 25.68 -9.78 -10.69
CA ILE A 97 27.04 -9.34 -10.96
C ILE A 97 27.31 -9.26 -12.47
N GLU A 98 26.94 -10.29 -13.24
CA GLU A 98 27.12 -10.33 -14.70
C GLU A 98 26.43 -9.15 -15.40
N ILE A 99 25.24 -8.77 -14.94
CA ILE A 99 24.50 -7.62 -15.47
C ILE A 99 25.14 -6.31 -15.03
N ALA A 100 25.55 -6.21 -13.76
CA ALA A 100 26.24 -5.03 -13.26
C ALA A 100 27.53 -4.70 -14.03
N GLN A 101 28.22 -5.73 -14.54
CA GLN A 101 29.43 -5.62 -15.36
C GLN A 101 29.16 -5.32 -16.85
N ASN A 102 27.90 -5.38 -17.29
CA ASN A 102 27.52 -5.20 -18.69
C ASN A 102 26.26 -4.30 -18.78
N PRO A 103 26.42 -2.97 -18.81
CA PRO A 103 25.29 -2.04 -18.83
C PRO A 103 24.38 -2.21 -20.07
N ASP A 104 24.86 -2.84 -21.14
CA ASP A 104 24.10 -3.14 -22.35
C ASP A 104 23.12 -4.33 -22.20
N LEU A 105 23.25 -5.15 -21.14
CA LEU A 105 22.32 -6.26 -20.86
C LEU A 105 20.97 -5.78 -20.29
N GLY A 106 20.75 -4.47 -20.26
CA GLY A 106 19.51 -3.82 -19.87
C GLY A 106 19.47 -3.42 -18.40
N ASP A 107 18.51 -2.55 -18.08
CA ASP A 107 18.13 -2.23 -16.71
C ASP A 107 17.42 -3.46 -16.11
N TYR A 108 18.18 -4.45 -15.63
CA TYR A 108 17.66 -5.48 -14.74
C TYR A 108 17.22 -4.83 -13.42
N PRO A 109 16.39 -5.47 -12.57
CA PRO A 109 15.96 -4.91 -11.29
C PRO A 109 17.08 -4.57 -10.30
N TRP A 110 18.38 -4.58 -10.67
CA TRP A 110 19.46 -4.05 -9.83
C TRP A 110 19.23 -2.60 -9.41
N ARG A 111 18.72 -1.71 -10.29
CA ARG A 111 18.34 -0.34 -9.89
C ARG A 111 17.15 -0.36 -8.93
N GLY A 112 16.20 -1.24 -9.19
CA GLY A 112 15.09 -1.51 -8.29
C GLY A 112 15.54 -2.07 -6.94
N LEU A 113 16.60 -2.86 -6.91
CA LEU A 113 17.17 -3.53 -5.73
C LEU A 113 18.07 -2.58 -4.93
N GLU A 114 18.77 -1.67 -5.60
CA GLU A 114 19.47 -0.57 -4.96
C GLU A 114 18.47 0.44 -4.37
N THR A 115 17.39 0.72 -5.10
CA THR A 115 16.24 1.46 -4.56
C THR A 115 15.65 0.71 -3.37
N ALA A 116 15.48 -0.61 -3.44
CA ALA A 116 15.01 -1.45 -2.34
C ALA A 116 15.91 -1.36 -1.11
N TYR A 117 17.23 -1.40 -1.30
CA TYR A 117 18.21 -1.27 -0.24
C TYR A 117 18.18 0.13 0.41
N GLY A 118 18.14 1.19 -0.39
CA GLY A 118 18.06 2.56 0.12
C GLY A 118 16.72 2.86 0.80
N PHE A 119 15.62 2.64 0.09
CA PHE A 119 14.27 2.89 0.60
C PHE A 119 13.85 1.84 1.63
N TRP A 120 13.71 0.58 1.24
CA TRP A 120 12.98 -0.42 2.04
C TRP A 120 13.82 -0.99 3.19
N TYR A 121 15.14 -1.06 3.01
CA TYR A 121 16.06 -1.58 4.03
C TYR A 121 16.61 -0.47 4.95
N LYS A 122 17.26 0.57 4.41
CA LYS A 122 17.91 1.63 5.22
C LYS A 122 16.96 2.69 5.80
N ASN A 123 16.12 3.31 4.96
CA ASN A 123 15.38 4.50 5.36
C ASN A 123 14.10 4.19 6.14
N TYR A 124 13.39 3.10 5.78
CA TYR A 124 12.14 2.73 6.43
C TYR A 124 12.29 1.58 7.44
N GLY A 125 13.46 0.91 7.49
CA GLY A 125 13.71 -0.23 8.36
C GLY A 125 12.65 -1.33 8.21
N SER A 126 12.11 -1.50 7.00
CA SER A 126 10.76 -2.05 6.81
C SER A 126 10.69 -3.34 6.02
N LEU A 127 11.81 -3.99 5.69
CA LEU A 127 11.73 -5.26 4.95
C LEU A 127 10.96 -6.30 5.78
N ASP A 128 11.26 -6.42 7.07
CA ASP A 128 10.52 -7.31 7.97
C ASP A 128 9.04 -6.93 8.08
N ARG A 129 8.72 -5.63 8.17
CA ARG A 129 7.32 -5.16 8.22
C ARG A 129 6.57 -5.50 6.94
N VAL A 130 7.22 -5.32 5.79
CA VAL A 130 6.67 -5.67 4.48
C VAL A 130 6.45 -7.19 4.39
N VAL A 131 7.40 -7.98 4.85
CA VAL A 131 7.27 -9.45 4.93
C VAL A 131 6.08 -9.83 5.80
N GLN A 132 5.90 -9.20 6.96
CA GLN A 132 4.75 -9.45 7.82
C GLN A 132 3.41 -9.09 7.15
N LEU A 133 3.34 -7.98 6.40
CA LEU A 133 2.15 -7.61 5.62
C LEU A 133 1.85 -8.63 4.52
N ILE A 134 2.87 -9.17 3.86
CA ILE A 134 2.70 -10.18 2.80
C ILE A 134 2.23 -11.52 3.39
N ILE A 135 2.87 -11.98 4.47
CA ILE A 135 2.48 -13.23 5.15
C ILE A 135 1.05 -13.13 5.70
N GLY A 136 0.73 -12.02 6.37
CA GLY A 136 -0.59 -11.78 6.95
C GLY A 136 -1.68 -11.45 5.92
N ALA A 137 -1.34 -11.22 4.65
CA ALA A 137 -2.26 -10.73 3.63
C ALA A 137 -3.53 -11.59 3.47
N THR A 138 -3.40 -12.91 3.64
CA THR A 138 -4.52 -13.87 3.48
C THR A 138 -5.32 -14.10 4.76
N GLU A 139 -4.82 -13.62 5.90
CA GLU A 139 -5.51 -13.72 7.19
C GLU A 139 -6.75 -12.82 7.22
N PHE A 140 -7.74 -13.21 8.00
CA PHE A 140 -8.89 -12.37 8.28
C PHE A 140 -8.55 -11.29 9.31
N THR A 141 -9.13 -10.11 9.14
CA THR A 141 -9.09 -9.04 10.14
C THR A 141 -10.01 -9.36 11.31
N ASN A 142 -9.83 -8.68 12.44
CA ASN A 142 -10.70 -8.85 13.62
C ASN A 142 -12.09 -8.19 13.47
N GLN A 143 -12.39 -7.57 12.31
CA GLN A 143 -13.65 -6.90 12.01
C GLN A 143 -14.12 -7.24 10.58
N ASP A 144 -15.37 -7.68 10.43
CA ASP A 144 -16.09 -7.81 9.14
C ASP A 144 -15.60 -8.85 8.11
N ASP A 145 -14.86 -9.87 8.54
CA ASP A 145 -14.42 -11.00 7.70
C ASP A 145 -13.67 -10.57 6.43
N PHE A 146 -13.06 -9.39 6.43
CA PHE A 146 -12.15 -8.99 5.36
C PHE A 146 -10.81 -9.69 5.54
N LYS A 147 -10.24 -10.16 4.43
CA LYS A 147 -8.81 -10.49 4.38
C LYS A 147 -7.95 -9.22 4.37
N GLN A 148 -6.78 -9.24 5.01
CA GLN A 148 -5.90 -8.08 5.13
C GLN A 148 -5.53 -7.46 3.77
N TYR A 149 -5.39 -8.28 2.71
CA TYR A 149 -5.09 -7.77 1.37
C TYR A 149 -6.15 -6.79 0.82
N HIS A 150 -7.42 -6.89 1.25
CA HIS A 150 -8.44 -5.95 0.81
C HIS A 150 -8.13 -4.53 1.32
N LEU A 151 -7.57 -4.42 2.52
CA LEU A 151 -7.21 -3.15 3.14
C LEU A 151 -5.90 -2.60 2.55
N LEU A 152 -4.94 -3.47 2.23
CA LEU A 152 -3.73 -3.07 1.51
C LEU A 152 -4.06 -2.55 0.10
N ALA A 153 -4.97 -3.22 -0.60
CA ALA A 153 -5.48 -2.76 -1.89
C ALA A 153 -6.27 -1.46 -1.76
N LEU A 154 -7.07 -1.30 -0.68
CA LEU A 154 -7.78 -0.06 -0.41
C LEU A 154 -6.80 1.11 -0.18
N ALA A 155 -5.74 0.91 0.61
CA ALA A 155 -4.71 1.92 0.83
C ALA A 155 -4.05 2.37 -0.48
N GLU A 156 -3.72 1.43 -1.38
CA GLU A 156 -3.17 1.77 -2.69
C GLU A 156 -4.16 2.58 -3.53
N LYS A 157 -5.43 2.15 -3.57
CA LYS A 157 -6.48 2.83 -4.33
C LYS A 157 -6.77 4.25 -3.85
N LEU A 158 -6.80 4.46 -2.54
CA LEU A 158 -7.04 5.78 -1.93
C LEU A 158 -5.83 6.71 -2.07
N GLY A 159 -4.62 6.15 -2.04
CA GLY A 159 -3.40 6.92 -1.95
C GLY A 159 -3.24 7.63 -0.60
N LYS A 160 -2.05 8.15 -0.35
CA LYS A 160 -1.60 8.58 0.98
C LYS A 160 -2.51 9.63 1.65
N LYS A 161 -2.98 10.63 0.88
CA LYS A 161 -3.83 11.72 1.40
C LYS A 161 -5.19 11.20 1.88
N LEU A 162 -5.89 10.43 1.06
CA LEU A 162 -7.21 9.93 1.41
C LEU A 162 -7.14 8.80 2.44
N THR A 163 -6.11 7.94 2.39
CA THR A 163 -5.87 6.96 3.46
C THR A 163 -5.66 7.64 4.81
N GLN A 164 -4.86 8.71 4.87
CA GLN A 164 -4.73 9.49 6.11
C GLN A 164 -6.07 10.08 6.55
N ARG A 165 -6.87 10.60 5.61
CA ARG A 165 -8.18 11.16 5.97
C ARG A 165 -9.12 10.11 6.55
N VAL A 166 -9.11 8.89 6.02
CA VAL A 166 -9.86 7.74 6.58
C VAL A 166 -9.37 7.43 8.00
N ILE A 167 -8.05 7.42 8.23
CA ILE A 167 -7.45 7.23 9.56
C ILE A 167 -7.94 8.32 10.53
N ASP A 168 -7.88 9.60 10.14
CA ASP A 168 -8.34 10.72 10.97
C ASP A 168 -9.84 10.60 11.31
N ILE A 169 -10.66 10.16 10.34
CA ILE A 169 -12.09 9.90 10.54
C ILE A 169 -12.33 8.76 11.54
N ILE A 170 -11.40 7.84 11.73
CA ILE A 170 -11.54 6.77 12.73
C ILE A 170 -11.03 7.23 14.10
N GLU A 171 -9.89 7.91 14.13
CA GLU A 171 -9.18 8.28 15.36
C GLU A 171 -9.71 9.52 16.07
N MET A 172 -10.30 10.49 15.37
CA MET A 172 -10.74 11.75 15.98
C MET A 172 -11.58 11.48 17.24
N GLU A 173 -11.32 12.21 18.31
CA GLU A 173 -12.03 12.07 19.58
C GLU A 173 -13.47 12.61 19.50
N PRO A 174 -14.48 11.88 20.01
CA PRO A 174 -14.38 10.52 20.55
C PRO A 174 -14.10 9.49 19.45
N THR A 175 -13.18 8.53 19.67
CA THR A 175 -12.83 7.50 18.68
C THR A 175 -14.09 6.83 18.12
N ALA A 176 -14.10 6.59 16.80
CA ALA A 176 -15.26 6.00 16.13
C ALA A 176 -15.61 4.63 16.70
N LYS A 177 -16.90 4.39 16.99
CA LYS A 177 -17.40 3.10 17.49
C LYS A 177 -17.18 1.99 16.47
N GLU A 178 -16.94 0.76 16.93
CA GLU A 178 -16.67 -0.41 16.07
C GLU A 178 -17.72 -0.61 14.96
N ALA A 179 -19.02 -0.44 15.29
CA ALA A 179 -20.10 -0.56 14.31
C ALA A 179 -19.99 0.45 13.16
N PHE A 180 -19.54 1.67 13.46
CA PHE A 180 -19.25 2.68 12.43
C PHE A 180 -18.04 2.26 11.59
N GLN A 181 -16.96 1.82 12.23
CA GLN A 181 -15.74 1.43 11.53
C GLN A 181 -16.01 0.31 10.52
N LYS A 182 -16.71 -0.74 10.95
CA LYS A 182 -17.17 -1.87 10.12
C LYS A 182 -17.90 -1.42 8.87
N LYS A 183 -19.00 -0.67 9.07
CA LYS A 183 -19.79 -0.07 8.00
C LYS A 183 -18.95 0.78 7.05
N PHE A 184 -18.08 1.63 7.58
CA PHE A 184 -17.26 2.54 6.80
C PHE A 184 -16.20 1.81 5.96
N PHE A 185 -15.49 0.84 6.54
CA PHE A 185 -14.53 0.05 5.77
C PHE A 185 -15.21 -0.81 4.71
N ARG A 186 -16.37 -1.40 5.01
CA ARG A 186 -17.17 -2.13 4.02
C ARG A 186 -17.58 -1.23 2.86
N PHE A 187 -18.05 -0.01 3.14
CA PHE A 187 -18.34 1.00 2.12
C PHE A 187 -17.14 1.27 1.22
N LEU A 188 -15.98 1.57 1.81
CA LEU A 188 -14.77 1.91 1.08
C LEU A 188 -14.22 0.74 0.25
N ILE A 189 -14.30 -0.50 0.75
CA ILE A 189 -13.85 -1.70 0.04
C ILE A 189 -14.75 -1.99 -1.17
N LEU A 190 -16.06 -1.83 -1.02
CA LEU A 190 -17.05 -2.08 -2.09
C LEU A 190 -17.08 -0.98 -3.15
N LEU A 191 -16.59 0.22 -2.82
CA LEU A 191 -16.66 1.39 -3.70
C LEU A 191 -15.74 1.23 -4.91
N PRO A 192 -16.28 1.19 -6.15
CA PRO A 192 -15.45 1.23 -7.34
C PRO A 192 -14.85 2.64 -7.50
N LEU A 193 -13.54 2.77 -7.45
CA LEU A 193 -12.84 4.03 -7.69
C LEU A 193 -12.52 4.20 -9.17
N ASN A 194 -13.23 5.13 -9.80
CA ASN A 194 -12.99 5.66 -11.14
C ASN A 194 -12.96 7.20 -11.06
N ASN A 195 -12.77 7.89 -12.18
CA ASN A 195 -12.61 9.36 -12.15
C ASN A 195 -13.80 10.10 -11.49
N ASP A 196 -15.03 9.60 -11.68
CA ASP A 196 -16.26 10.17 -11.12
C ASP A 196 -16.34 9.94 -9.60
N THR A 197 -16.22 8.68 -9.16
CA THR A 197 -16.31 8.33 -7.74
C THR A 197 -15.12 8.79 -6.91
N SER A 198 -13.93 8.95 -7.51
CA SER A 198 -12.75 9.44 -6.79
C SER A 198 -12.92 10.90 -6.36
N SER A 199 -13.44 11.73 -7.26
CA SER A 199 -13.70 13.15 -6.98
C SER A 199 -14.79 13.33 -5.92
N GLN A 200 -15.86 12.52 -6.02
CA GLN A 200 -16.95 12.52 -5.03
C GLN A 200 -16.48 12.03 -3.66
N LEU A 201 -15.66 10.97 -3.63
CA LEU A 201 -15.09 10.46 -2.38
C LEU A 201 -14.19 11.49 -1.72
N GLU A 202 -13.31 12.15 -2.48
CA GLU A 202 -12.47 13.22 -1.93
C GLU A 202 -13.33 14.34 -1.33
N LEU A 203 -14.38 14.78 -2.00
CA LEU A 203 -15.31 15.77 -1.47
C LEU A 203 -15.97 15.31 -0.16
N VAL A 204 -16.51 14.09 -0.13
CA VAL A 204 -17.21 13.54 1.04
C VAL A 204 -16.28 13.30 2.21
N LEU A 205 -15.06 12.79 1.98
CA LEU A 205 -14.10 12.55 3.06
C LEU A 205 -13.53 13.85 3.65
N ASN A 206 -13.55 14.95 2.89
CA ASN A 206 -13.08 16.26 3.37
C ASN A 206 -14.15 17.07 4.14
N ILE A 207 -15.37 16.55 4.28
CA ILE A 207 -16.37 17.10 5.20
C ILE A 207 -15.79 17.12 6.64
N ASN A 208 -16.28 18.04 7.48
CA ASN A 208 -15.99 18.01 8.91
C ASN A 208 -16.22 16.59 9.48
N ILE A 209 -15.24 16.04 10.19
CA ILE A 209 -15.24 14.62 10.58
C ILE A 209 -16.46 14.26 11.43
N LEU A 210 -16.84 15.11 12.39
CA LEU A 210 -18.00 14.83 13.26
C LEU A 210 -19.30 14.82 12.44
N ALA A 211 -19.49 15.84 11.59
CA ALA A 211 -20.64 15.89 10.70
C ALA A 211 -20.68 14.70 9.72
N PHE A 212 -19.52 14.31 9.18
CA PHE A 212 -19.42 13.11 8.32
C PHE A 212 -19.81 11.85 9.09
N ARG A 213 -19.29 11.65 10.30
CA ARG A 213 -19.60 10.48 11.13
C ARG A 213 -21.08 10.36 11.43
N ASP A 214 -21.72 11.48 11.78
CA ASP A 214 -23.15 11.50 12.08
C ASP A 214 -23.97 11.16 10.81
N LEU A 215 -23.73 11.88 9.71
CA LEU A 215 -24.46 11.67 8.45
C LEU A 215 -24.24 10.26 7.87
N PHE A 216 -23.01 9.77 7.89
CA PHE A 216 -22.69 8.43 7.39
C PHE A 216 -23.21 7.34 8.32
N GLY A 217 -23.22 7.58 9.63
CA GLY A 217 -23.72 6.65 10.66
C GLY A 217 -25.17 6.24 10.41
N ASP A 218 -26.02 7.21 10.06
CA ASP A 218 -27.46 6.98 9.86
C ASP A 218 -27.81 6.47 8.46
N ALA A 219 -26.93 6.70 7.47
CA ALA A 219 -27.21 6.38 6.08
C ALA A 219 -27.47 4.89 5.81
N GLN A 220 -28.49 4.57 5.03
CA GLN A 220 -28.76 3.21 4.60
C GLN A 220 -28.37 3.04 3.14
N TYR A 221 -27.66 1.96 2.82
CA TYR A 221 -27.32 1.61 1.45
C TYR A 221 -27.24 0.10 1.30
N GLN A 222 -27.48 -0.37 0.08
CA GLN A 222 -27.27 -1.78 -0.25
C GLN A 222 -25.77 -2.05 -0.30
N GLU A 223 -25.30 -3.09 0.38
CA GLU A 223 -23.87 -3.51 0.44
C GLU A 223 -23.41 -4.17 -0.86
N THR A 224 -23.58 -3.47 -1.98
CA THR A 224 -23.10 -3.84 -3.30
C THR A 224 -22.36 -2.66 -3.89
N SER A 225 -21.47 -2.90 -4.86
CA SER A 225 -20.73 -1.81 -5.53
C SER A 225 -21.64 -0.75 -6.15
N SER A 226 -22.80 -1.13 -6.68
CA SER A 226 -23.80 -0.19 -7.20
C SER A 226 -24.48 0.60 -6.09
N GLY A 227 -24.82 -0.04 -4.96
CA GLY A 227 -25.44 0.60 -3.81
C GLY A 227 -24.53 1.62 -3.14
N VAL A 228 -23.25 1.28 -2.90
CA VAL A 228 -22.29 2.23 -2.32
C VAL A 228 -21.97 3.38 -3.28
N ARG A 229 -21.92 3.13 -4.60
CA ARG A 229 -21.75 4.20 -5.60
C ARG A 229 -22.93 5.17 -5.57
N TYR A 230 -24.15 4.65 -5.53
CA TYR A 230 -25.35 5.47 -5.43
C TYR A 230 -25.35 6.30 -4.14
N ALA A 231 -25.03 5.69 -3.01
CA ALA A 231 -24.93 6.38 -1.72
C ALA A 231 -23.85 7.48 -1.74
N LEU A 232 -22.67 7.21 -2.30
CA LEU A 232 -21.61 8.23 -2.45
C LEU A 232 -22.10 9.45 -3.21
N LYS A 233 -22.80 9.23 -4.33
CA LYS A 233 -23.36 10.30 -5.15
C LYS A 233 -24.38 11.13 -4.35
N GLN A 234 -25.26 10.48 -3.61
CA GLN A 234 -26.23 11.18 -2.74
C GLN A 234 -25.54 12.02 -1.66
N PHE A 235 -24.49 11.50 -1.02
CA PHE A 235 -23.70 12.28 -0.05
C PHE A 235 -23.05 13.50 -0.70
N ALA A 236 -22.44 13.35 -1.87
CA ALA A 236 -21.78 14.44 -2.58
C ALA A 236 -22.77 15.52 -3.04
N GLU A 237 -23.95 15.14 -3.54
CA GLU A 237 -25.03 16.05 -3.95
C GLU A 237 -25.60 16.81 -2.75
N ASN A 238 -25.91 16.12 -1.65
CA ASN A 238 -26.44 16.73 -0.43
C ASN A 238 -25.44 17.71 0.19
N TYR A 239 -24.15 17.38 0.21
CA TYR A 239 -23.12 18.29 0.68
C TYR A 239 -22.99 19.54 -0.19
N SER A 240 -23.00 19.37 -1.52
CA SER A 240 -22.93 20.48 -2.46
C SER A 240 -24.11 21.44 -2.26
N ASN A 241 -25.32 20.90 -2.10
CA ASN A 241 -26.52 21.70 -1.85
C ASN A 241 -26.46 22.47 -0.52
N LEU A 242 -25.87 21.88 0.53
CA LEU A 242 -25.70 22.55 1.82
C LEU A 242 -24.67 23.70 1.78
N TYR A 243 -23.65 23.62 0.91
CA TYR A 243 -22.65 24.69 0.75
C TYR A 243 -23.08 25.78 -0.24
N PHE A 244 -23.85 25.44 -1.28
CA PHE A 244 -24.34 26.41 -2.28
C PHE A 244 -25.67 27.07 -1.90
N ALA A 245 -26.41 26.55 -0.91
CA ALA A 245 -27.64 27.17 -0.42
C ALA A 245 -27.41 28.29 0.62
N VAL A 246 -26.16 28.68 0.89
CA VAL A 246 -25.85 29.85 1.73
C VAL A 246 -25.60 31.05 0.83
N PRO A 247 -26.54 32.02 0.71
CA PRO A 247 -26.16 33.32 0.17
C PRO A 247 -25.16 33.96 1.14
N LEU A 248 -24.13 34.60 0.60
CA LEU A 248 -23.19 35.45 1.32
C LEU A 248 -23.93 36.60 2.00
N SER A 249 -24.57 36.35 3.13
CA SER A 249 -24.98 37.39 4.07
C SER A 249 -24.94 36.85 5.50
N SER A 250 -23.91 37.29 6.22
CA SER A 250 -23.89 37.54 7.67
C SER A 250 -24.45 36.47 8.62
N SER A 251 -23.52 35.84 9.35
CA SER A 251 -23.60 35.53 10.78
C SER A 251 -24.83 34.77 11.31
N LYS A 252 -24.71 33.43 11.36
CA LYS A 252 -24.94 32.53 12.54
C LYS A 252 -25.04 31.07 12.06
N PRO A 253 -24.49 30.07 12.77
CA PRO A 253 -24.78 28.69 12.44
C PRO A 253 -26.19 28.34 12.96
N LEU A 254 -27.14 28.17 12.03
CA LEU A 254 -28.40 27.48 12.30
C LEU A 254 -28.19 25.98 12.07
N TYR A 255 -28.43 25.19 13.12
CA TYR A 255 -28.76 23.77 13.02
C TYR A 255 -30.03 23.58 12.17
N ILE A 256 -30.08 22.50 11.37
CA ILE A 256 -31.24 21.71 10.86
C ILE A 256 -30.61 20.80 9.76
N PHE A 257 -30.75 19.47 9.77
CA PHE A 257 -31.96 18.73 9.39
C PHE A 257 -32.14 17.40 10.14
N LYS A 258 -33.37 17.22 10.65
CA LYS A 258 -34.11 15.94 10.66
C LYS A 258 -35.00 15.94 9.41
N LEU A 259 -34.98 14.85 8.63
CA LEU A 259 -36.14 14.26 7.95
C LEU A 259 -35.88 12.75 7.83
#